data_AF-A0A7S2KN17-F1
#
_entry.id   AF-A0A7S2KN17-F1
#
_cell.length_a   1.000
_cell.length_b   1.000
_cell.length_c   1.000
_cell.angle_alpha   90.00
_cell.angle_beta   90.00
_cell.angle_gamma   90.00
#
_symmetry.space_group_name_H-M   'P 1'
#
loop_
_entity.id
_entity.type
_entity.pdbx_description
1 polymer ?
#
loop_
_entity_poly.entity_id
_entity_poly.type
_entity_poly.pdbx_seq_one_letter_code
_entity_poly.pdbx_strand_id
1 'polypeptide(L)'
;SLTMADALLDDLDDLSDVEPEEETNNNAAEETVAGNDDGGIISAEHQAHNTANGNNETATDATNNNNRLLNNDALKSHLQSIRTIQQKDNNTKMSHHKNSKEEDEHEHQLILTSNKHLASLRSELHNTHLDICKAYHPKFPELEELITDPFQYRAAIGIIQNELDVTNVNEQLNDVLSSNQIITISVAGSTTNGRMLTQEELNQVN
;
A
#
# COMPACT_ATOMS: atom_id res chain seq x y z
N SER A 1 47.22 -29.54 -15.13
CA SER A 1 46.45 -28.80 -14.11
C SER A 1 45.42 -27.97 -14.84
N LEU A 2 44.20 -28.49 -14.98
CA LEU A 2 43.08 -27.76 -15.57
C LEU A 2 42.71 -26.63 -14.60
N THR A 3 42.69 -25.40 -15.09
CA THR A 3 42.61 -24.20 -14.23
C THR A 3 41.15 -23.88 -13.95
N MET A 4 40.85 -23.34 -12.76
CA MET A 4 39.50 -22.99 -12.32
C MET A 4 38.76 -22.02 -13.26
N ALA A 5 39.49 -21.33 -14.15
CA ALA A 5 38.93 -20.46 -15.18
C ALA A 5 38.33 -21.22 -16.37
N ASP A 6 38.77 -22.46 -16.63
CA ASP A 6 38.29 -23.29 -17.75
C ASP A 6 36.91 -23.89 -17.42
N ALA A 7 36.66 -24.21 -16.15
CA ALA A 7 35.36 -24.67 -15.65
C ALA A 7 34.29 -23.57 -15.60
N LEU A 8 34.68 -22.29 -15.63
CA LEU A 8 33.74 -21.16 -15.70
C LEU A 8 33.36 -20.82 -17.15
N LEU A 9 34.17 -21.22 -18.13
CA LEU A 9 33.87 -21.00 -19.54
C LEU A 9 32.83 -22.01 -20.05
N ASP A 10 32.90 -23.25 -19.55
CA ASP A 10 31.96 -24.35 -19.89
C ASP A 10 30.52 -24.04 -19.43
N ASP A 11 30.36 -23.39 -18.27
CA ASP A 11 29.04 -22.97 -17.73
C ASP A 11 28.43 -21.77 -18.50
N LEU A 12 29.24 -21.05 -19.29
CA LEU A 12 28.77 -19.95 -20.14
C LEU A 12 28.34 -20.41 -21.54
N ASP A 13 28.92 -21.50 -22.06
CA ASP A 13 28.53 -22.07 -23.36
C ASP A 13 27.14 -22.73 -23.28
N ASP A 14 26.76 -23.32 -22.13
CA ASP A 14 25.46 -23.99 -21.91
C ASP A 14 24.26 -23.00 -21.79
N LEU A 15 24.53 -21.69 -21.63
CA LEU A 15 23.49 -20.65 -21.57
C LEU A 15 23.30 -19.90 -22.90
N SER A 16 24.09 -20.21 -23.93
CA SER A 16 24.00 -19.55 -25.24
C SER A 16 23.01 -20.19 -26.21
N ASP A 17 22.44 -21.35 -25.87
CA ASP A 17 21.53 -22.13 -26.73
C ASP A 17 20.04 -21.96 -26.35
N VAL A 18 19.66 -20.76 -25.88
CA VAL A 18 18.24 -20.38 -25.82
C VAL A 18 17.85 -19.84 -27.19
N GLU A 19 17.26 -20.71 -28.01
CA GLU A 19 16.57 -20.33 -29.25
C GLU A 19 15.49 -19.26 -28.94
N PRO A 20 15.34 -18.22 -29.78
CA PRO A 20 14.24 -17.28 -29.64
C PRO A 20 12.91 -17.97 -29.98
N GLU A 21 12.07 -18.13 -28.95
CA GLU A 21 10.66 -18.55 -29.09
C GLU A 21 9.94 -17.61 -30.07
N GLU A 22 9.42 -18.14 -31.17
CA GLU A 22 8.64 -17.38 -32.14
C GLU A 22 7.30 -16.92 -31.56
N GLU A 23 7.08 -15.61 -31.53
CA GLU A 23 5.77 -15.01 -31.25
C GLU A 23 4.79 -15.34 -32.39
N THR A 24 3.85 -16.27 -32.14
CA THR A 24 2.73 -16.50 -33.05
C THR A 24 1.73 -15.34 -32.98
N ASN A 25 1.90 -14.38 -33.90
CA ASN A 25 0.91 -13.41 -34.31
C ASN A 25 -0.33 -14.11 -34.89
N ASN A 26 -1.50 -13.95 -34.26
CA ASN A 26 -2.78 -14.29 -34.88
C ASN A 26 -3.74 -13.09 -34.82
N ASN A 27 -3.74 -12.30 -35.91
CA ASN A 27 -4.77 -11.33 -36.27
C ASN A 27 -5.25 -11.65 -37.69
N ALA A 28 -6.48 -12.17 -37.82
CA ALA A 28 -7.34 -12.11 -39.02
C ALA A 28 -8.65 -12.87 -38.67
N ALA A 29 -9.77 -12.19 -38.46
CA ALA A 29 -10.73 -11.73 -39.46
C ALA A 29 -11.76 -12.83 -39.87
N GLU A 30 -13.01 -12.54 -39.48
CA GLU A 30 -14.31 -12.87 -40.10
C GLU A 30 -14.47 -14.14 -40.94
N GLU A 31 -15.41 -15.01 -40.54
CA GLU A 31 -16.40 -15.53 -41.48
C GLU A 31 -17.74 -15.87 -40.78
N THR A 32 -18.80 -15.33 -41.36
CA THR A 32 -20.22 -15.53 -41.05
C THR A 32 -20.76 -16.80 -41.70
N VAL A 33 -21.46 -17.69 -40.99
CA VAL A 33 -22.48 -18.58 -41.60
C VAL A 33 -23.63 -18.84 -40.61
N ALA A 34 -24.84 -18.73 -41.17
CA ALA A 34 -26.14 -18.78 -40.53
C ALA A 34 -26.66 -20.19 -40.18
N GLY A 35 -27.55 -20.24 -39.18
CA GLY A 35 -28.81 -21.00 -39.20
C GLY A 35 -28.78 -22.51 -38.98
N ASN A 36 -29.28 -22.97 -37.82
CA ASN A 36 -30.59 -23.64 -37.77
C ASN A 36 -31.08 -23.88 -36.32
N ASP A 37 -32.38 -23.69 -36.20
CA ASP A 37 -33.33 -23.91 -35.12
C ASP A 37 -33.61 -25.40 -34.87
N ASP A 38 -33.72 -25.84 -33.61
CA ASP A 38 -34.83 -26.69 -33.14
C ASP A 38 -34.83 -26.79 -31.60
N GLY A 39 -36.04 -26.80 -31.03
CA GLY A 39 -36.33 -26.62 -29.62
C GLY A 39 -36.26 -27.87 -28.75
N GLY A 40 -36.05 -27.65 -27.45
CA GLY A 40 -36.10 -28.67 -26.40
C GLY A 40 -36.51 -28.06 -25.07
N ILE A 41 -37.81 -28.11 -24.78
CA ILE A 41 -38.50 -27.73 -23.55
C ILE A 41 -37.99 -28.56 -22.36
N ILE A 42 -37.55 -27.91 -21.27
CA ILE A 42 -37.77 -28.40 -19.90
C ILE A 42 -38.11 -27.24 -18.96
N SER A 43 -39.37 -27.20 -18.56
CA SER A 43 -39.88 -26.42 -17.43
C SER A 43 -39.78 -27.26 -16.16
N ALA A 44 -39.21 -26.69 -15.08
CA ALA A 44 -39.50 -27.09 -13.71
C ALA A 44 -39.22 -25.91 -12.76
N GLU A 45 -40.29 -25.17 -12.47
CA GLU A 45 -40.58 -24.48 -11.20
C GLU A 45 -40.27 -25.43 -10.00
N HIS A 46 -39.97 -25.04 -8.76
CA HIS A 46 -40.12 -23.83 -7.95
C HIS A 46 -39.36 -24.13 -6.63
N GLN A 47 -38.54 -23.22 -6.10
CA GLN A 47 -38.54 -22.95 -4.65
C GLN A 47 -37.89 -21.59 -4.36
N ALA A 48 -38.72 -20.56 -4.36
CA ALA A 48 -38.39 -19.26 -3.79
C ALA A 48 -38.37 -19.37 -2.26
N HIS A 49 -37.20 -19.21 -1.65
CA HIS A 49 -37.11 -18.87 -0.23
C HIS A 49 -36.75 -17.40 -0.11
N ASN A 50 -37.79 -16.60 0.08
CA ASN A 50 -37.71 -15.19 0.42
C ASN A 50 -37.24 -15.10 1.87
N THR A 51 -36.08 -14.50 2.12
CA THR A 51 -35.72 -13.99 3.44
C THR A 51 -35.21 -12.58 3.24
N ALA A 52 -36.17 -11.66 3.34
CA ALA A 52 -35.88 -10.27 3.60
C ALA A 52 -35.13 -10.17 4.93
N ASN A 53 -33.88 -9.75 4.87
CA ASN A 53 -33.27 -9.03 5.98
C ASN A 53 -32.54 -7.82 5.39
N GLY A 54 -33.27 -6.72 5.32
CA GLY A 54 -32.66 -5.43 5.13
C GLY A 54 -31.78 -5.14 6.34
N ASN A 55 -30.50 -4.92 6.08
CA ASN A 55 -29.68 -4.08 6.93
C ASN A 55 -28.94 -3.14 6.00
N ASN A 56 -29.22 -1.84 6.17
CA ASN A 56 -28.40 -0.75 5.69
C ASN A 56 -26.93 -1.08 6.01
N GLU A 57 -26.13 -1.34 5.00
CA GLU A 57 -24.69 -1.14 5.09
C GLU A 57 -24.48 0.38 5.04
N THR A 58 -24.71 0.99 6.20
CA THR A 58 -24.33 2.36 6.48
C THR A 58 -22.85 2.51 6.19
N ALA A 59 -22.53 3.56 5.43
CA ALA A 59 -21.20 4.09 5.19
C ALA A 59 -20.52 4.53 6.50
N THR A 60 -20.15 3.57 7.36
CA THR A 60 -19.51 3.80 8.66
C THR A 60 -18.26 2.96 8.89
N ASP A 61 -17.90 2.06 7.96
CA ASP A 61 -16.77 1.14 8.15
C ASP A 61 -15.39 1.72 7.77
N ALA A 62 -15.34 2.84 7.06
CA ALA A 62 -14.05 3.46 6.69
C ALA A 62 -13.33 4.09 7.90
N THR A 63 -14.07 4.63 8.88
CA THR A 63 -13.48 5.39 10.00
C THR A 63 -12.96 4.50 11.14
N ASN A 64 -13.43 3.25 11.23
CA ASN A 64 -13.06 2.34 12.33
C ASN A 64 -11.73 1.59 12.07
N ASN A 65 -11.23 1.62 10.84
CA ASN A 65 -9.98 0.96 10.46
C ASN A 65 -8.73 1.68 10.96
N ASN A 66 -8.74 3.01 11.05
CA ASN A 66 -7.60 3.83 11.52
C ASN A 66 -7.13 3.52 12.95
N ASN A 67 -7.97 2.80 13.69
CA ASN A 67 -7.76 2.44 15.08
C ASN A 67 -7.31 0.98 15.25
N ARG A 68 -7.27 0.18 14.18
CA ARG A 68 -7.11 -1.28 14.27
C ARG A 68 -5.72 -1.69 14.74
N LEU A 69 -4.68 -0.99 14.27
CA LEU A 69 -3.31 -1.28 14.68
C LEU A 69 -2.95 -0.64 16.03
N LEU A 70 -3.33 0.62 16.24
CA LEU A 70 -3.03 1.37 17.48
C LEU A 70 -3.78 0.83 18.71
N ASN A 71 -4.98 0.29 18.51
CA ASN A 71 -5.75 -0.35 19.58
C ASN A 71 -5.45 -1.84 19.74
N ASN A 72 -4.49 -2.38 18.99
CA ASN A 72 -4.10 -3.77 19.16
C ASN A 72 -3.38 -3.95 20.50
N ASP A 73 -4.04 -4.63 21.45
CA ASP A 73 -3.49 -4.89 22.79
C ASP A 73 -2.20 -5.72 22.75
N ALA A 74 -2.01 -6.55 21.73
CA ALA A 74 -0.77 -7.30 21.53
C ALA A 74 0.40 -6.36 21.17
N LEU A 75 0.17 -5.34 20.34
CA LEU A 75 1.21 -4.33 20.04
C LEU A 75 1.56 -3.53 21.30
N LYS A 76 0.56 -3.11 22.09
CA LYS A 76 0.79 -2.39 23.35
C LYS A 76 1.60 -3.22 24.34
N SER A 77 1.23 -4.48 24.52
CA SER A 77 1.95 -5.42 25.39
C SER A 77 3.38 -5.64 24.89
N HIS A 78 3.59 -5.80 23.59
CA HIS A 78 4.91 -5.97 22.99
C HIS A 78 5.81 -4.74 23.19
N LEU A 79 5.28 -3.52 22.98
CA LEU A 79 6.00 -2.28 23.24
C LEU A 79 6.35 -2.10 24.72
N GLN A 80 5.49 -2.54 25.64
CA GLN A 80 5.81 -2.57 27.07
C GLN A 80 6.96 -3.52 27.38
N SER A 81 6.97 -4.73 26.80
CA SER A 81 8.06 -5.69 26.93
C SER A 81 9.40 -5.12 26.44
N ILE A 82 9.42 -4.48 25.27
CA ILE A 82 10.63 -3.79 24.75
C ILE A 82 11.10 -2.72 25.74
N ARG A 83 10.18 -1.91 26.27
CA ARG A 83 10.52 -0.83 27.22
C ARG A 83 11.14 -1.37 28.49
N THR A 84 10.62 -2.47 29.03
CA THR A 84 11.16 -3.12 30.24
C THR A 84 12.58 -3.63 30.02
N ILE A 85 12.87 -4.19 28.84
CA ILE A 85 14.22 -4.68 28.49
C ILE A 85 15.19 -3.51 28.32
N GLN A 86 14.80 -2.48 27.56
CA GLN A 86 15.63 -1.26 27.43
C GLN A 86 15.93 -0.59 28.78
N GLN A 87 14.98 -0.60 29.71
CA GLN A 87 15.21 -0.07 31.06
C GLN A 87 16.20 -0.93 31.85
N LYS A 88 16.14 -2.26 31.73
CA LYS A 88 17.12 -3.17 32.34
C LYS A 88 18.52 -2.95 31.75
N ASP A 89 18.65 -2.86 30.44
CA ASP A 89 19.95 -2.66 29.77
C ASP A 89 20.60 -1.31 30.13
N ASN A 90 19.79 -0.25 30.26
CA ASN A 90 20.29 1.06 30.69
C ASN A 90 20.79 1.06 32.14
N ASN A 91 20.25 0.20 33.00
CA ASN A 91 20.63 0.10 34.41
C ASN A 91 21.80 -0.87 34.64
N THR A 92 22.09 -1.76 33.68
CA THR A 92 23.12 -2.83 33.77
C THR A 92 24.35 -2.56 32.89
N LYS A 93 24.74 -1.29 32.71
CA LYS A 93 25.95 -0.91 31.92
C LYS A 93 27.30 -1.40 32.49
N MET A 94 27.30 -2.23 33.53
CA MET A 94 28.49 -2.75 34.22
C MET A 94 28.33 -4.23 34.59
N SER A 95 27.98 -5.10 33.65
CA SER A 95 28.25 -6.53 33.80
C SER A 95 28.40 -7.15 32.42
N HIS A 96 29.55 -7.77 32.17
CA HIS A 96 29.77 -8.63 31.01
C HIS A 96 28.85 -9.86 31.21
N HIS A 97 27.59 -9.74 30.78
CA HIS A 97 26.58 -10.76 31.02
C HIS A 97 26.84 -11.93 30.09
N LYS A 98 27.12 -13.07 30.68
CA LYS A 98 27.12 -14.35 29.99
C LYS A 98 25.65 -14.69 29.76
N ASN A 99 25.11 -14.28 28.62
CA ASN A 99 23.71 -14.53 28.29
C ASN A 99 23.41 -16.02 28.47
N SER A 100 22.37 -16.33 29.22
CA SER A 100 21.87 -17.70 29.28
C SER A 100 21.17 -18.03 27.96
N LYS A 101 21.19 -19.29 27.55
CA LYS A 101 20.48 -19.76 26.33
C LYS A 101 19.01 -19.31 26.31
N GLU A 102 18.39 -19.22 27.47
CA GLU A 102 17.01 -18.75 27.66
C GLU A 102 16.85 -17.24 27.37
N GLU A 103 17.86 -16.42 27.68
CA GLU A 103 17.84 -14.98 27.39
C GLU A 103 18.01 -14.75 25.88
N ASP A 104 18.92 -15.49 25.23
CA ASP A 104 19.13 -15.42 23.78
C ASP A 104 17.87 -15.83 23.00
N GLU A 105 17.17 -16.89 23.44
CA GLU A 105 15.91 -17.32 22.82
C GLU A 105 14.79 -16.29 22.99
N HIS A 106 14.72 -15.66 24.17
CA HIS A 106 13.76 -14.60 24.45
C HIS A 106 14.01 -13.33 23.61
N GLU A 107 15.27 -12.90 23.47
CA GLU A 107 15.64 -11.79 22.58
C GLU A 107 15.28 -12.08 21.12
N HIS A 108 15.59 -13.28 20.64
CA HIS A 108 15.24 -13.70 19.29
C HIS A 108 13.73 -13.66 19.07
N GLN A 109 12.94 -14.18 20.01
CA GLN A 109 11.47 -14.14 19.94
C GLN A 109 10.93 -12.71 19.94
N LEU A 110 11.55 -11.80 20.70
CA LEU A 110 11.17 -10.39 20.73
C LEU A 110 11.46 -9.71 19.38
N ILE A 111 12.59 -10.02 18.75
CA ILE A 111 12.94 -9.49 17.42
C ILE A 111 11.95 -9.98 16.37
N LEU A 112 11.63 -11.28 16.35
CA LEU A 112 10.64 -11.85 15.44
C LEU A 112 9.26 -11.19 15.60
N THR A 113 8.82 -11.03 16.85
CA THR A 113 7.54 -10.39 17.16
C THR A 113 7.55 -8.90 16.75
N SER A 114 8.68 -8.21 16.92
CA SER A 114 8.86 -6.84 16.44
C SER A 114 8.75 -6.74 14.92
N ASN A 115 9.38 -7.65 14.18
CA ASN A 115 9.29 -7.70 12.73
C ASN A 115 7.86 -7.94 12.25
N LYS A 116 7.11 -8.82 12.93
CA LYS A 116 5.68 -9.03 12.65
C LYS A 116 4.88 -7.74 12.82
N HIS A 117 5.07 -7.02 13.93
CA HIS A 117 4.40 -5.74 14.16
C HIS A 117 4.81 -4.67 13.15
N LEU A 118 6.08 -4.61 12.75
CA LEU A 118 6.55 -3.70 11.71
C LEU A 118 5.93 -4.02 10.35
N ALA A 119 5.75 -5.29 9.99
CA ALA A 119 5.06 -5.68 8.76
C ALA A 119 3.61 -5.20 8.78
N SER A 120 2.89 -5.43 9.89
CA SER A 120 1.51 -4.92 10.05
C SER A 120 1.43 -3.40 10.00
N LEU A 121 2.41 -2.69 10.58
CA LEU A 121 2.48 -1.22 10.52
C LEU A 121 2.69 -0.72 9.08
N ARG A 122 3.55 -1.38 8.30
CA ARG A 122 3.75 -1.03 6.88
C ARG A 122 2.47 -1.21 6.07
N SER A 123 1.75 -2.32 6.28
CA SER A 123 0.45 -2.54 5.63
C SER A 123 -0.57 -1.48 6.02
N GLU A 124 -0.63 -1.12 7.30
CA GLU A 124 -1.55 -0.07 7.77
C GLU A 124 -1.21 1.29 7.15
N LEU A 125 0.08 1.67 7.16
CA LEU A 125 0.55 2.91 6.54
C LEU A 125 0.16 2.99 5.06
N HIS A 126 0.32 1.89 4.32
CA HIS A 126 -0.06 1.81 2.91
C HIS A 126 -1.57 1.97 2.73
N ASN A 127 -2.39 1.27 3.53
CA ASN A 127 -3.84 1.37 3.46
C ASN A 127 -4.33 2.79 3.79
N THR A 128 -3.81 3.38 4.88
CA THR A 128 -4.13 4.77 5.26
C THR A 128 -3.75 5.75 4.16
N HIS A 129 -2.59 5.57 3.53
CA HIS A 129 -2.19 6.40 2.39
C HIS A 129 -3.21 6.30 1.24
N LEU A 130 -3.60 5.08 0.85
CA LEU A 130 -4.60 4.89 -0.20
C LEU A 130 -5.97 5.48 0.17
N ASP A 131 -6.39 5.40 1.43
CA ASP A 131 -7.66 5.96 1.88
C ASP A 131 -7.65 7.49 1.81
N ILE A 132 -6.53 8.12 2.19
CA ILE A 132 -6.32 9.57 2.06
C ILE A 132 -6.27 9.98 0.58
N CYS A 133 -5.58 9.21 -0.28
CA CYS A 133 -5.55 9.44 -1.72
C CYS A 133 -6.96 9.43 -2.32
N LYS A 134 -7.75 8.40 -2.02
CA LYS A 134 -9.16 8.30 -2.46
C LYS A 134 -10.01 9.46 -1.97
N ALA A 135 -9.84 9.89 -0.72
CA ALA A 135 -10.61 10.99 -0.15
C ALA A 135 -10.27 12.35 -0.79
N TYR A 136 -9.01 12.56 -1.17
CA TYR A 136 -8.54 13.80 -1.81
C TYR A 136 -8.64 13.79 -3.34
N HIS A 137 -8.79 12.61 -3.95
CA HIS A 137 -8.90 12.41 -5.40
C HIS A 137 -9.94 13.32 -6.09
N PRO A 138 -11.12 13.62 -5.51
CA PRO A 138 -12.06 14.54 -6.15
C PRO A 138 -11.51 15.96 -6.37
N LYS A 139 -10.52 16.40 -5.59
CA LYS A 139 -9.89 17.73 -5.69
C LYS A 139 -8.66 17.77 -6.55
N PHE A 140 -7.79 16.78 -6.43
CA PHE A 140 -6.51 16.78 -7.11
C PHE A 140 -6.08 15.34 -7.43
N PRO A 141 -6.71 14.70 -8.44
CA PRO A 141 -6.47 13.29 -8.75
C PRO A 141 -5.01 13.01 -9.16
N GLU A 142 -4.35 13.98 -9.80
CA GLU A 142 -2.96 13.84 -10.26
C GLU A 142 -1.95 13.82 -9.09
N LEU A 143 -2.32 14.31 -7.90
CA LEU A 143 -1.39 14.44 -6.78
C LEU A 143 -0.83 13.09 -6.31
N GLU A 144 -1.61 12.02 -6.45
CA GLU A 144 -1.22 10.66 -6.07
C GLU A 144 -0.02 10.15 -6.88
N GLU A 145 0.03 10.47 -8.18
CA GLU A 145 1.14 10.08 -9.05
C GLU A 145 2.37 11.00 -8.84
N LEU A 146 2.14 12.25 -8.46
CA LEU A 146 3.20 13.24 -8.25
C LEU A 146 3.98 13.06 -6.95
N ILE A 147 3.36 12.50 -5.91
CA ILE A 147 4.00 12.31 -4.60
C ILE A 147 3.83 10.85 -4.16
N THR A 148 4.88 10.06 -4.35
CA THR A 148 4.91 8.64 -3.98
C THR A 148 5.17 8.40 -2.50
N ASP A 149 5.77 9.36 -1.79
CA ASP A 149 6.04 9.22 -0.35
C ASP A 149 4.78 9.53 0.48
N PRO A 150 4.31 8.59 1.33
CA PRO A 150 3.08 8.78 2.09
C PRO A 150 3.10 9.96 3.05
N PHE A 151 4.24 10.26 3.65
CA PHE A 151 4.37 11.34 4.64
C PHE A 151 4.37 12.71 3.94
N GLN A 152 5.09 12.82 2.82
CA GLN A 152 5.05 13.99 1.96
C GLN A 152 3.64 14.22 1.40
N TYR A 153 2.96 13.17 0.94
CA TYR A 153 1.60 13.27 0.43
C TYR A 153 0.67 13.81 1.52
N ARG A 154 0.70 13.21 2.73
CA ARG A 154 -0.12 13.68 3.87
C ARG A 154 0.17 15.14 4.22
N ALA A 155 1.43 15.55 4.23
CA ALA A 155 1.77 16.94 4.53
C ALA A 155 1.29 17.90 3.42
N ALA A 156 1.49 17.53 2.16
CA ALA A 156 1.10 18.32 1.00
C ALA A 156 -0.41 18.58 0.99
N ILE A 157 -1.26 17.57 1.22
CA ILE A 157 -2.71 17.78 1.27
C ILE A 157 -3.14 18.67 2.44
N GLY A 158 -2.41 18.62 3.57
CA GLY A 158 -2.69 19.45 4.75
C GLY A 158 -2.35 20.92 4.54
N ILE A 159 -1.41 21.19 3.63
CA ILE A 159 -0.97 22.52 3.23
C ILE A 159 -1.84 23.05 2.07
N ILE A 160 -2.06 22.23 1.02
CA ILE A 160 -2.80 22.62 -0.19
C ILE A 160 -4.30 22.74 0.11
N GLN A 161 -4.89 21.80 0.85
CA GLN A 161 -6.32 21.81 1.21
C GLN A 161 -7.24 22.10 0.01
N ASN A 162 -7.99 23.20 0.03
CA ASN A 162 -8.86 23.64 -1.06
C ASN A 162 -8.26 24.79 -1.88
N GLU A 163 -6.96 25.08 -1.72
CA GLU A 163 -6.30 26.13 -2.48
C GLU A 163 -6.39 25.87 -3.98
N LEU A 164 -6.74 26.95 -4.69
CA LEU A 164 -6.85 26.97 -6.15
C LEU A 164 -5.51 27.30 -6.78
N ASP A 165 -4.70 28.10 -6.09
CA ASP A 165 -3.37 28.51 -6.53
C ASP A 165 -2.33 28.01 -5.53
N VAL A 166 -1.63 26.95 -5.92
CA VAL A 166 -0.58 26.29 -5.12
C VAL A 166 0.60 27.24 -4.85
N THR A 167 0.78 28.31 -5.65
CA THR A 167 1.87 29.27 -5.43
C THR A 167 1.70 30.06 -4.12
N ASN A 168 0.48 30.21 -3.62
CA ASN A 168 0.19 30.88 -2.34
C ASN A 168 0.71 30.10 -1.13
N VAL A 169 0.85 28.78 -1.26
CA VAL A 169 1.32 27.89 -0.18
C VAL A 169 2.73 27.35 -0.44
N ASN A 170 3.42 27.89 -1.44
CA ASN A 170 4.76 27.43 -1.85
C ASN A 170 5.76 27.47 -0.70
N GLU A 171 5.78 28.54 0.11
CA GLU A 171 6.69 28.64 1.26
C GLU A 171 6.51 27.47 2.24
N GLN A 172 5.27 27.10 2.55
CA GLN A 172 4.98 25.97 3.44
C GLN A 172 5.29 24.63 2.78
N LEU A 173 5.08 24.50 1.47
CA LEU A 173 5.41 23.27 0.74
C LEU A 173 6.92 23.03 0.65
N ASN A 174 7.77 24.07 0.65
CA ASN A 174 9.23 23.90 0.60
C ASN A 174 9.79 23.21 1.85
N ASP A 175 9.06 23.18 2.97
CA ASP A 175 9.47 22.44 4.17
C ASP A 175 9.38 20.92 3.98
N VAL A 176 8.63 20.46 2.97
CA VAL A 176 8.30 19.03 2.79
C VAL A 176 8.61 18.49 1.39
N LEU A 177 8.58 19.34 0.37
CA LEU A 177 8.76 18.99 -1.03
C LEU A 177 9.92 19.78 -1.64
N SER A 178 10.60 19.18 -2.62
CA SER A 178 11.60 19.88 -3.40
C SER A 178 10.95 20.91 -4.35
N SER A 179 11.69 21.96 -4.71
CA SER A 179 11.16 23.00 -5.61
C SER A 179 10.70 22.43 -6.96
N ASN A 180 11.35 21.36 -7.47
CA ASN A 180 10.93 20.68 -8.70
C ASN A 180 9.56 20.02 -8.56
N GLN A 181 9.31 19.34 -7.44
CA GLN A 181 8.00 18.75 -7.14
C GLN A 181 6.93 19.85 -7.05
N ILE A 182 7.22 20.96 -6.35
CA ILE A 182 6.25 22.06 -6.19
C ILE A 182 5.89 22.69 -7.53
N ILE A 183 6.86 22.90 -8.42
CA ILE A 183 6.60 23.40 -9.78
C ILE A 183 5.69 22.43 -10.53
N THR A 184 6.00 21.13 -10.50
CA THR A 184 5.21 20.10 -11.20
C THR A 184 3.78 20.05 -10.68
N ILE A 185 3.61 20.10 -9.35
CA ILE A 185 2.29 20.15 -8.69
C ILE A 185 1.55 21.44 -9.04
N SER A 186 2.22 22.59 -9.10
CA SER A 186 1.57 23.86 -9.43
C SER A 186 1.05 23.87 -10.87
N VAL A 187 1.82 23.30 -11.81
CA VAL A 187 1.42 23.15 -13.21
C VAL A 187 0.25 22.17 -13.34
N ALA A 188 0.34 21.01 -12.71
CA ALA A 188 -0.75 20.03 -12.70
C ALA A 188 -2.02 20.60 -12.04
N GLY A 189 -1.88 21.29 -10.91
CA GLY A 189 -2.99 21.88 -10.17
C GLY A 189 -3.68 23.01 -10.93
N SER A 190 -2.97 23.72 -11.82
CA SER A 190 -3.55 24.74 -12.70
C SER A 190 -4.37 24.15 -13.85
N THR A 191 -4.17 22.87 -14.17
CA THR A 191 -4.83 22.16 -15.28
C THR A 191 -5.68 20.97 -14.82
N THR A 192 -5.78 20.76 -13.51
CA THR A 192 -6.57 19.68 -12.92
C THR A 192 -8.06 19.89 -13.17
N ASN A 193 -8.78 18.78 -13.35
CA ASN A 193 -10.23 18.77 -13.52
C ASN A 193 -10.99 18.53 -12.20
N GLY A 194 -10.29 18.57 -11.06
CA GLY A 194 -10.88 18.36 -9.75
C GLY A 194 -11.83 19.47 -9.29
N ARG A 195 -12.64 19.15 -8.28
CA ARG A 195 -13.56 20.08 -7.60
C ARG A 195 -13.09 20.40 -6.18
N MET A 196 -13.53 21.52 -5.64
CA MET A 196 -13.33 21.79 -4.21
C MET A 196 -14.04 20.73 -3.35
N LEU A 197 -13.37 20.30 -2.28
CA LEU A 197 -13.96 19.43 -1.26
C LEU A 197 -14.91 20.25 -0.38
N THR A 198 -15.97 19.63 0.13
CA THR A 198 -16.79 20.25 1.18
C THR A 198 -16.02 20.32 2.49
N GLN A 199 -16.55 21.07 3.47
CA GLN A 199 -15.91 21.15 4.78
C GLN A 199 -15.86 19.78 5.47
N GLU A 200 -16.91 18.98 5.32
CA GLU A 200 -16.97 17.61 5.86
C GLU A 200 -15.93 16.71 5.20
N GLU A 201 -15.80 16.78 3.87
CA GLU A 201 -14.78 16.01 3.13
C GLU A 201 -13.37 16.43 3.54
N LEU A 202 -13.10 17.73 3.62
CA LEU A 202 -11.79 18.26 4.02
C LEU A 202 -11.42 17.83 5.45
N ASN A 203 -12.39 17.80 6.36
CA ASN A 203 -12.19 17.32 7.73
C ASN A 203 -11.94 15.80 7.81
N GLN A 204 -12.33 15.02 6.80
CA GLN A 204 -11.99 13.59 6.74
C GLN A 204 -10.55 13.36 6.30
N VAL A 205 -10.00 14.25 5.46
CA VAL A 205 -8.64 14.13 4.95
C VAL A 205 -7.58 14.75 5.87
N ASN A 206 -8.00 15.63 6.79
CA ASN A 206 -7.11 16.39 7.68
C ASN A 206 -7.14 15.87 9.12
#